data_AF-A0A256W5J3-F1
#
_entry.id   AF-A0A256W5J3-F1
#
_cell.length_a   1.000
_cell.length_b   1.000
_cell.length_c   1.000
_cell.angle_alpha   90.00
_cell.angle_beta   90.00
_cell.angle_gamma   90.00
#
_symmetry.space_group_name_H-M   'P 1'
#
loop_
_entity.id
_entity.type
_entity.pdbx_description
1 polymer ?
#
loop_
_entity_poly.entity_id
_entity_poly.type
_entity_poly.pdbx_seq_one_letter_code
_entity_poly.pdbx_strand_id
1 'polypeptide(L)'
;MDIRYLHKIFISLILSLIIISPAYSQSDITAKEIINQRIEELSAKTDMEFDFSEIYEHFLELYEHPININTADAEELRTLLFLNDNQIAILIDARNKNGGFQTIYELKELDGFYINLLKDIEPFITFDKTEKKEKLQLSRMLKYGKNQVIVRYGRVLEDQKGYAPISDQELAANPNRR
;
A
#
# COMPACT_ATOMS: atom_id res chain seq x y z
N MET A 1 27.71 -16.95 -36.53
CA MET A 1 26.67 -17.18 -35.51
C MET A 1 25.36 -17.40 -36.23
N ASP A 2 24.74 -18.58 -36.10
CA ASP A 2 23.59 -18.97 -36.92
C ASP A 2 22.35 -18.12 -36.58
N ILE A 3 21.65 -17.59 -37.59
CA ILE A 3 20.47 -16.72 -37.42
C ILE A 3 19.38 -17.37 -36.54
N ARG A 4 19.32 -18.70 -36.56
CA ARG A 4 18.40 -19.51 -35.74
C ARG A 4 18.69 -19.42 -34.23
N TYR A 5 19.95 -19.22 -33.82
CA TYR A 5 20.29 -19.01 -32.41
C TYR A 5 19.95 -17.60 -31.94
N LEU A 6 20.12 -16.60 -32.81
CA LEU A 6 19.76 -15.22 -32.52
C LEU A 6 18.24 -15.07 -32.28
N HIS A 7 17.43 -15.79 -33.07
CA HIS A 7 15.97 -15.80 -32.91
C HIS A 7 15.53 -16.47 -31.59
N LYS A 8 16.19 -17.57 -31.19
CA LYS A 8 15.91 -18.24 -29.90
C LYS A 8 16.27 -17.37 -28.70
N ILE A 9 17.39 -16.65 -28.76
CA ILE A 9 17.79 -15.71 -27.71
C ILE A 9 16.79 -14.55 -27.64
N PHE A 10 16.35 -14.03 -28.79
CA PHE A 10 15.37 -12.94 -28.85
C PHE A 10 14.01 -13.35 -28.28
N ILE A 11 13.51 -14.55 -28.62
CA ILE A 11 12.28 -15.10 -28.04
C ILE A 11 12.42 -15.31 -26.53
N SER A 12 13.55 -15.85 -26.06
CA SER A 12 13.81 -16.02 -24.63
C SER A 12 13.84 -14.69 -23.88
N LEU A 13 14.35 -13.63 -24.51
CA LEU A 13 14.45 -12.30 -23.91
C LEU A 13 13.07 -11.63 -23.80
N ILE A 14 12.22 -11.77 -24.82
CA ILE A 14 10.83 -11.32 -24.80
C ILE A 14 10.02 -12.08 -23.74
N LEU A 15 10.19 -13.41 -23.63
CA LEU A 15 9.48 -14.21 -22.63
C LEU A 15 9.86 -13.82 -21.19
N SER A 16 11.13 -13.45 -20.97
CA SER A 16 11.62 -12.99 -19.67
C SER A 16 11.06 -11.62 -19.26
N LEU A 17 10.73 -10.76 -20.23
CA LEU A 17 10.25 -9.40 -19.98
C LEU A 17 8.79 -9.37 -19.48
N ILE A 18 8.00 -10.41 -19.77
CA ILE A 18 6.58 -10.51 -19.37
C ILE A 18 6.43 -10.90 -17.89
N ILE A 19 7.47 -11.48 -17.27
CA ILE A 19 7.42 -11.99 -15.89
C ILE A 19 7.64 -10.86 -14.85
N ILE A 20 8.02 -9.65 -15.28
CA ILE A 20 8.44 -8.55 -14.38
C ILE A 20 7.31 -7.52 -14.16
N SER A 21 6.09 -7.78 -14.62
CA SER A 21 4.96 -6.88 -14.31
C SER A 21 4.76 -6.80 -12.80
N PRO A 22 4.82 -5.60 -12.18
CA PRO A 22 4.46 -5.46 -10.78
C PRO A 22 2.99 -5.86 -10.63
N ALA A 23 2.73 -6.91 -9.86
CA ALA A 23 1.40 -7.21 -9.39
C ALA A 23 1.00 -6.06 -8.46
N TYR A 24 0.16 -5.14 -8.95
CA TYR A 24 -0.50 -4.18 -8.08
C TYR A 24 -1.33 -4.95 -7.07
N SER A 25 -1.09 -4.73 -5.78
CA SER A 25 -1.88 -5.32 -4.71
C SER A 25 -3.35 -4.93 -4.90
N GLN A 26 -4.25 -5.91 -4.87
CA GLN A 26 -5.70 -5.68 -5.01
C GLN A 26 -6.32 -5.07 -3.73
N SER A 27 -5.58 -5.08 -2.61
CA SER A 27 -6.07 -4.66 -1.28
C SER A 27 -6.68 -3.26 -1.25
N ASP A 28 -6.00 -2.28 -1.84
CA ASP A 28 -6.34 -0.86 -1.66
C ASP A 28 -7.59 -0.48 -2.46
N ILE A 29 -7.78 -1.13 -3.61
CA ILE A 29 -8.96 -0.92 -4.46
C ILE A 29 -10.19 -1.49 -3.75
N THR A 30 -10.06 -2.69 -3.19
CA THR A 30 -11.16 -3.35 -2.47
C THR A 30 -11.56 -2.60 -1.20
N ALA A 31 -10.60 -2.10 -0.41
CA ALA A 31 -10.92 -1.31 0.78
C ALA A 31 -11.67 -0.02 0.42
N LYS A 32 -11.23 0.72 -0.60
CA LYS A 32 -11.92 1.95 -1.05
C LYS A 32 -13.35 1.68 -1.52
N GLU A 33 -13.57 0.56 -2.22
CA GLU A 33 -14.90 0.15 -2.66
C GLU A 33 -15.83 -0.14 -1.46
N ILE A 34 -15.33 -0.86 -0.46
CA ILE A 34 -16.07 -1.15 0.79
C ILE A 34 -16.42 0.15 1.53
N ILE A 35 -15.47 1.09 1.64
CA ILE A 35 -15.70 2.40 2.29
C ILE A 35 -16.81 3.17 1.58
N ASN A 36 -16.73 3.27 0.25
CA ASN A 36 -17.74 3.98 -0.55
C ASN A 36 -19.12 3.35 -0.40
N GLN A 37 -19.22 2.01 -0.47
CA GLN A 37 -20.47 1.31 -0.26
C GLN A 37 -21.01 1.57 1.16
N ARG A 38 -20.15 1.58 2.18
CA ARG A 38 -20.58 1.84 3.55
C ARG A 38 -21.13 3.27 3.72
N ILE A 39 -20.47 4.24 3.11
CA ILE A 39 -20.94 5.64 3.09
C ILE A 39 -22.31 5.74 2.41
N GLU A 40 -22.51 5.06 1.29
CA GLU A 40 -23.80 5.00 0.59
C GLU A 40 -24.91 4.38 1.47
N GLU A 41 -24.62 3.29 2.17
CA GLU A 41 -25.58 2.67 3.09
C GLU A 41 -25.94 3.56 4.28
N LEU A 42 -24.98 4.33 4.80
CA LEU A 42 -25.21 5.27 5.90
C LEU A 42 -25.96 6.52 5.44
N SER A 43 -25.68 7.01 4.23
CA SER A 43 -26.40 8.14 3.63
C SER A 43 -27.85 7.80 3.33
N ALA A 44 -28.12 6.59 2.80
CA ALA A 44 -29.47 6.13 2.52
C ALA A 44 -30.36 6.02 3.77
N LYS A 45 -29.77 5.91 4.96
CA LYS A 45 -30.48 5.86 6.25
C LYS A 45 -30.70 7.23 6.89
N THR A 46 -30.08 8.29 6.36
CA THR A 46 -30.02 9.61 6.99
C THR A 46 -30.52 10.67 6.02
N ASP A 47 -31.67 11.29 6.31
CA ASP A 47 -32.25 12.37 5.48
C ASP A 47 -31.51 13.72 5.58
N MET A 48 -30.45 13.81 6.38
CA MET A 48 -29.61 15.00 6.50
C MET A 48 -28.39 14.91 5.60
N GLU A 49 -28.04 16.03 4.97
CA GLU A 49 -26.81 16.23 4.19
C GLU A 49 -25.61 16.21 5.15
N PHE A 50 -25.18 15.00 5.54
CA PHE A 50 -23.98 14.78 6.35
C PHE A 50 -22.73 15.04 5.51
N ASP A 51 -21.68 15.62 6.11
CA ASP A 51 -20.37 15.66 5.49
C ASP A 51 -19.72 14.27 5.59
N PHE A 52 -19.92 13.46 4.55
CA PHE A 52 -19.35 12.11 4.46
C PHE A 52 -17.83 12.11 4.30
N SER A 53 -17.19 13.27 4.12
CA SER A 53 -15.73 13.38 4.09
C SER A 53 -15.12 12.95 5.43
N GLU A 54 -15.73 13.33 6.55
CA GLU A 54 -15.27 12.93 7.89
C GLU A 54 -15.36 11.40 8.09
N ILE A 55 -16.45 10.79 7.63
CA ILE A 55 -16.65 9.34 7.71
C ILE A 55 -15.64 8.60 6.81
N TYR A 56 -15.36 9.15 5.63
CA TYR A 56 -14.34 8.60 4.73
C TYR A 56 -12.95 8.63 5.37
N GLU A 57 -12.56 9.78 5.92
CA GLU A 57 -11.28 9.94 6.62
C GLU A 57 -11.18 8.99 7.82
N HIS A 58 -12.26 8.81 8.57
CA HIS A 58 -12.34 7.85 9.68
C HIS A 58 -12.09 6.41 9.22
N PHE A 59 -12.73 5.96 8.14
CA PHE A 59 -12.48 4.61 7.62
C PHE A 59 -11.07 4.46 7.04
N LEU A 60 -10.50 5.52 6.46
CA LEU A 60 -9.12 5.51 5.99
C LEU A 60 -8.14 5.37 7.17
N GLU A 61 -8.42 6.03 8.29
CA GLU A 61 -7.63 5.86 9.53
C GLU A 61 -7.73 4.43 10.05
N LEU A 62 -8.93 3.83 10.09
CA LEU A 62 -9.10 2.43 10.48
C LEU A 62 -8.39 1.46 9.52
N TYR A 63 -8.31 1.77 8.24
CA TYR A 63 -7.59 0.97 7.27
C TYR A 63 -6.07 1.01 7.49
N GLU A 64 -5.51 2.21 7.73
CA GLU A 64 -4.09 2.42 8.06
C GLU A 64 -3.73 1.85 9.45
N HIS A 65 -4.69 1.91 10.38
CA HIS A 65 -4.56 1.48 11.78
C HIS A 65 -5.70 0.53 12.20
N PRO A 66 -5.68 -0.72 11.72
CA PRO A 66 -6.72 -1.71 12.02
C PRO A 66 -6.89 -1.98 13.51
N ILE A 67 -8.15 -2.16 13.93
CA ILE A 67 -8.51 -2.44 15.31
C ILE A 67 -8.19 -3.90 15.65
N ASN A 68 -7.49 -4.11 16.76
CA ASN A 68 -7.21 -5.45 17.24
C ASN A 68 -8.41 -6.05 17.98
N ILE A 69 -9.08 -7.03 17.36
CA ILE A 69 -10.27 -7.70 17.92
C ILE A 69 -9.99 -8.36 19.27
N ASN A 70 -8.75 -8.82 19.48
CA ASN A 70 -8.35 -9.53 20.69
C ASN A 70 -8.07 -8.59 21.88
N THR A 71 -7.91 -7.29 21.66
CA THR A 71 -7.58 -6.34 22.74
C THR A 71 -8.56 -5.17 22.84
N ALA A 72 -9.30 -4.87 21.77
CA ALA A 72 -10.15 -3.70 21.71
C ALA A 72 -11.27 -3.73 22.76
N ASP A 73 -11.59 -2.58 23.34
CA ASP A 73 -12.76 -2.43 24.18
C ASP A 73 -14.06 -2.28 23.37
N ALA A 74 -15.20 -2.17 24.05
CA ALA A 74 -16.49 -2.06 23.38
C ALA A 74 -16.64 -0.74 22.61
N GLU A 75 -16.04 0.35 23.09
CA GLU A 75 -16.11 1.66 22.41
C GLU A 75 -15.27 1.64 21.14
N GLU A 76 -14.05 1.09 21.22
CA GLU A 76 -13.18 0.87 20.05
C GLU A 76 -13.88 0.00 19.01
N LEU A 77 -14.55 -1.08 19.41
CA LEU A 77 -15.30 -1.91 18.45
C LEU A 77 -16.49 -1.19 17.83
N ARG A 78 -17.12 -0.22 18.51
CA ARG A 78 -18.19 0.60 17.93
C ARG A 78 -17.69 1.53 16.84
N THR A 79 -16.45 1.98 16.89
CA THR A 79 -15.89 2.86 15.85
C THR A 79 -15.74 2.15 14.52
N LEU A 80 -15.78 0.81 14.48
CA LEU A 80 -15.87 0.08 13.21
C LEU A 80 -17.12 0.47 12.42
N LEU A 81 -18.20 0.91 13.08
CA LEU A 81 -19.48 1.24 12.46
C LEU A 81 -20.14 0.10 11.66
N PHE A 82 -19.57 -1.10 11.61
CA PHE A 82 -20.14 -2.30 10.96
C PHE A 82 -20.93 -3.19 11.92
N LEU A 83 -20.59 -3.14 13.21
CA LEU A 83 -21.15 -4.01 14.24
C LEU A 83 -22.18 -3.25 15.08
N ASN A 84 -23.25 -3.95 15.46
CA ASN A 84 -24.19 -3.45 16.47
C ASN A 84 -23.78 -3.89 17.89
N ASP A 85 -24.41 -3.29 18.92
CA ASP A 85 -24.09 -3.56 20.32
C ASP A 85 -24.20 -5.05 20.71
N ASN A 86 -25.16 -5.78 20.14
CA ASN A 86 -25.33 -7.20 20.42
C ASN A 86 -24.17 -8.03 19.84
N GLN A 87 -23.77 -7.76 18.60
CA GLN A 87 -22.62 -8.42 17.97
C GLN A 87 -21.32 -8.12 18.73
N ILE A 88 -21.14 -6.88 19.21
CA ILE A 88 -19.98 -6.48 20.02
C ILE A 88 -19.96 -7.27 21.34
N ALA A 89 -21.10 -7.39 22.02
CA ALA A 89 -21.20 -8.16 23.26
C ALA A 89 -20.87 -9.65 23.05
N ILE A 90 -21.41 -10.27 21.98
CA ILE A 90 -21.14 -11.66 21.61
C ILE A 90 -19.64 -11.87 21.35
N LEU A 91 -19.02 -10.97 20.59
CA LEU A 91 -17.60 -11.04 20.25
C LEU A 91 -16.72 -10.94 21.50
N ILE A 92 -17.00 -10.00 22.40
CA ILE A 92 -16.23 -9.82 23.64
C ILE A 92 -16.39 -11.05 24.55
N ASP A 93 -17.60 -11.59 24.67
CA ASP A 93 -17.86 -12.79 25.47
C ASP A 93 -17.12 -14.02 24.91
N ALA A 94 -17.20 -14.25 23.60
CA ALA A 94 -16.50 -15.34 22.93
C ALA A 94 -14.98 -15.19 23.02
N ARG A 95 -14.44 -13.98 22.87
CA ARG A 95 -13.02 -13.67 23.07
C ARG A 95 -12.56 -14.10 24.47
N ASN A 96 -13.33 -13.75 25.50
CA ASN A 96 -12.99 -14.06 26.88
C ASN A 96 -13.06 -15.57 27.17
N LYS A 97 -13.97 -16.29 26.52
CA LYS A 97 -14.12 -17.75 26.65
C LYS A 97 -13.04 -18.53 25.91
N ASN A 98 -12.70 -18.11 24.70
CA ASN A 98 -11.82 -18.86 23.78
C ASN A 98 -10.34 -18.46 23.90
N GLY A 99 -10.04 -17.35 24.59
CA GLY A 99 -8.68 -16.82 24.73
C GLY A 99 -8.23 -16.00 23.52
N GLY A 100 -9.19 -15.46 22.76
CA GLY A 100 -8.98 -14.70 21.53
C GLY A 100 -9.28 -15.49 20.25
N PHE A 101 -9.03 -14.84 19.11
CA PHE A 101 -9.23 -15.35 17.76
C PHE A 101 -7.93 -15.26 16.98
N GLN A 102 -7.63 -16.23 16.12
CA GLN A 102 -6.42 -16.23 15.29
C GLN A 102 -6.70 -15.83 13.85
N THR A 103 -7.93 -16.09 13.39
CA THR A 103 -8.34 -15.82 12.01
C THR A 103 -9.74 -15.22 11.98
N ILE A 104 -10.01 -14.40 10.96
CA ILE A 104 -11.35 -13.81 10.75
C ILE A 104 -12.44 -14.87 10.58
N TYR A 105 -12.09 -16.07 10.11
CA TYR A 105 -13.06 -17.12 9.86
C TYR A 105 -13.60 -17.77 11.14
N GLU A 106 -12.90 -17.66 12.27
CA GLU A 106 -13.40 -18.09 13.57
C GLU A 106 -14.61 -17.26 14.02
N LEU A 107 -14.70 -16.00 13.57
CA LEU A 107 -15.84 -15.15 13.87
C LEU A 107 -17.16 -15.68 13.25
N LYS A 108 -17.11 -16.59 12.26
CA LYS A 108 -18.32 -17.21 11.69
C LYS A 108 -19.09 -18.09 12.68
N GLU A 109 -18.44 -18.54 13.75
CA GLU A 109 -19.09 -19.34 14.78
C GLU A 109 -19.94 -18.48 15.73
N LEU A 110 -19.78 -17.16 15.66
CA LEU A 110 -20.53 -16.21 16.47
C LEU A 110 -21.89 -15.91 15.83
N ASP A 111 -22.93 -15.88 16.68
CA ASP A 111 -24.27 -15.56 16.21
C ASP A 111 -24.33 -14.13 15.65
N GLY A 112 -24.96 -13.97 14.49
CA GLY A 112 -25.03 -12.70 13.76
C GLY A 112 -23.78 -12.34 12.94
N PHE A 113 -22.77 -13.21 12.82
CA PHE A 113 -21.61 -12.99 11.96
C PHE A 113 -21.70 -13.83 10.67
N TYR A 114 -21.82 -13.15 9.53
CA TYR A 114 -21.97 -13.77 8.21
C TYR A 114 -20.86 -13.35 7.25
N ILE A 115 -20.68 -14.10 6.16
CA ILE A 115 -19.53 -13.93 5.26
C ILE A 115 -19.39 -12.52 4.69
N ASN A 116 -20.50 -11.84 4.35
CA ASN A 116 -20.45 -10.48 3.81
C ASN A 116 -19.97 -9.50 4.87
N LEU A 117 -20.54 -9.54 6.09
CA LEU A 117 -20.07 -8.73 7.21
C LEU A 117 -18.58 -8.93 7.46
N LEU A 118 -18.11 -10.19 7.45
CA LEU A 118 -16.69 -10.48 7.67
C LEU A 118 -15.80 -9.88 6.60
N LYS A 119 -16.20 -9.94 5.33
CA LYS A 119 -15.46 -9.30 4.23
C LYS A 119 -15.42 -7.78 4.39
N ASP A 120 -16.52 -7.19 4.85
CA ASP A 120 -16.62 -5.73 5.02
C ASP A 120 -15.71 -5.25 6.16
N ILE A 121 -15.61 -6.01 7.26
CA ILE A 121 -14.75 -5.64 8.40
C ILE A 121 -13.28 -6.05 8.22
N GLU A 122 -12.98 -7.05 7.38
CA GLU A 122 -11.63 -7.62 7.19
C GLU A 122 -10.52 -6.58 7.01
N PRO A 123 -10.70 -5.51 6.21
CA PRO A 123 -9.65 -4.51 6.01
C PRO A 123 -9.38 -3.63 7.23
N PHE A 124 -10.29 -3.58 8.20
CA PHE A 124 -10.28 -2.63 9.32
C PHE A 124 -9.95 -3.29 10.66
N ILE A 125 -9.66 -4.59 10.66
CA ILE A 125 -9.42 -5.37 11.87
C ILE A 125 -8.11 -6.16 11.77
N THR A 126 -7.55 -6.49 12.93
CA THR A 126 -6.40 -7.40 13.05
C THR A 126 -6.59 -8.39 14.20
N PHE A 127 -5.95 -9.55 14.05
CA PHE A 127 -5.93 -10.64 15.02
C PHE A 127 -4.57 -10.77 15.71
N ASP A 128 -3.54 -10.15 15.14
CA ASP A 128 -2.20 -10.21 15.69
C ASP A 128 -2.26 -9.70 17.12
N LYS A 129 -1.84 -10.52 18.10
CA LYS A 129 -1.46 -9.98 19.40
C LYS A 129 -0.52 -8.84 19.07
N THR A 130 -0.76 -7.66 19.63
CA THR A 130 0.13 -6.53 19.48
C THR A 130 1.49 -6.93 20.07
N GLU A 131 2.31 -7.67 19.32
CA GLU A 131 3.74 -7.63 19.42
C GLU A 131 4.01 -6.18 19.10
N LYS A 132 4.06 -5.35 20.15
CA LYS A 132 4.41 -3.93 20.12
C LYS A 132 5.36 -3.78 18.95
N LYS A 133 4.89 -3.24 17.81
CA LYS A 133 5.62 -3.17 16.53
C LYS A 133 7.08 -2.98 16.92
N GLU A 134 7.91 -4.02 16.81
CA GLU A 134 9.27 -3.95 17.35
C GLU A 134 9.84 -2.70 16.72
N LYS A 135 10.09 -1.66 17.54
CA LYS A 135 10.44 -0.32 17.04
C LYS A 135 11.51 -0.54 16.00
N LEU A 136 11.21 -0.22 14.73
CA LEU A 136 12.07 -0.53 13.60
C LEU A 136 13.49 -0.10 13.95
N GLN A 137 14.35 -1.07 14.27
CA GLN A 137 15.69 -0.76 14.74
C GLN A 137 16.50 -0.39 13.51
N LEU A 138 16.79 0.92 13.34
CA LEU A 138 17.66 1.42 12.27
C LEU A 138 18.96 0.61 12.15
N SER A 139 19.47 0.10 13.28
CA SER A 139 20.65 -0.77 13.35
C SER A 139 20.45 -2.10 12.60
N ARG A 140 19.28 -2.73 12.66
CA ARG A 140 18.98 -3.94 11.88
C ARG A 140 18.79 -3.63 10.40
N MET A 141 18.17 -2.50 10.07
CA MET A 141 17.99 -2.09 8.67
C MET A 141 19.34 -1.77 8.00
N LEU A 142 20.27 -1.15 8.71
CA LEU A 142 21.63 -0.92 8.21
C LEU A 142 22.46 -2.22 8.13
N LYS A 143 22.26 -3.17 9.07
CA LYS A 143 23.05 -4.41 9.14
C LYS A 143 22.57 -5.51 8.19
N TYR A 144 21.27 -5.59 7.93
CA TYR A 144 20.65 -6.65 7.15
C TYR A 144 19.90 -6.15 5.91
N GLY A 145 19.72 -4.83 5.77
CA GLY A 145 19.11 -4.24 4.58
C GLY A 145 20.06 -4.31 3.39
N LYS A 146 19.52 -4.67 2.21
CA LYS A 146 20.22 -4.54 0.94
C LYS A 146 20.26 -3.07 0.55
N ASN A 147 21.37 -2.40 0.85
CA ASN A 147 21.57 -0.98 0.53
C ASN A 147 22.41 -0.87 -0.74
N GLN A 148 21.98 -0.05 -1.70
CA GLN A 148 22.73 0.25 -2.93
C GLN A 148 23.20 1.70 -2.90
N VAL A 149 24.52 1.91 -3.00
CA VAL A 149 25.13 3.24 -3.09
C VAL A 149 25.70 3.42 -4.49
N ILE A 150 25.32 4.49 -5.17
CA ILE A 150 25.80 4.83 -6.51
C ILE A 150 26.55 6.16 -6.41
N VAL A 151 27.86 6.11 -6.68
CA VAL A 151 28.71 7.30 -6.76
C VAL A 151 29.16 7.47 -8.21
N ARG A 152 29.00 8.69 -8.74
CA ARG A 152 29.45 9.04 -10.09
C ARG A 152 30.36 10.26 -10.02
N TYR A 153 31.57 10.14 -10.56
CA TYR A 153 32.51 11.23 -10.76
C TYR A 153 32.73 11.41 -12.27
N GLY A 154 32.70 12.64 -12.76
CA GLY A 154 32.94 12.97 -14.17
C GLY A 154 33.82 14.20 -14.29
N ARG A 155 34.80 14.14 -15.20
CA ARG A 155 35.56 15.32 -15.67
C ARG A 155 35.67 15.29 -17.19
N VAL A 156 35.63 16.47 -17.79
CA VAL A 156 35.93 16.63 -19.22
C VAL A 156 37.44 16.71 -19.38
N LEU A 157 38.02 15.82 -20.18
CA LEU A 157 39.47 15.72 -20.40
C LEU A 157 39.97 16.57 -21.58
N GLU A 158 39.06 17.01 -22.45
CA GLU A 158 39.39 17.72 -23.68
C GLU A 158 39.08 19.21 -23.54
N ASP A 159 40.01 20.05 -23.99
CA ASP A 159 39.78 21.49 -24.10
C ASP A 159 38.71 21.77 -25.16
N GLN A 160 37.59 22.33 -24.72
CA GLN A 160 36.48 22.67 -25.61
C GLN A 160 36.88 23.84 -26.52
N LYS A 161 37.35 23.52 -27.72
CA LYS A 161 37.81 24.49 -28.74
C LYS A 161 36.79 25.59 -29.06
N GLY A 162 35.49 25.36 -28.81
CA GLY A 162 34.42 26.34 -28.98
C GLY A 162 34.39 27.48 -27.95
N TYR A 163 35.17 27.40 -26.88
CA TYR A 163 35.28 28.45 -25.84
C TYR A 163 36.61 29.22 -25.91
N ALA A 164 37.47 28.89 -26.87
CA ALA A 164 38.66 29.70 -27.15
C ALA A 164 38.25 31.01 -27.84
N PRO A 165 38.93 32.14 -27.56
CA PRO A 165 38.65 33.40 -28.24
C PRO A 165 38.91 33.24 -29.75
N ILE A 166 37.87 33.42 -30.55
CA ILE A 166 37.93 33.38 -32.01
C ILE A 166 38.30 34.78 -32.51
N SER A 167 39.19 34.89 -33.49
CA SER A 167 39.52 36.18 -34.11
C SER A 167 38.36 36.72 -34.97
N ASP A 168 38.24 38.05 -35.11
CA ASP A 168 37.14 38.68 -35.87
C ASP A 168 37.11 38.21 -37.34
N GLN A 169 38.26 37.88 -37.91
CA GLN A 169 38.39 37.35 -39.27
C GLN A 169 37.80 35.94 -39.40
N GLU A 170 37.98 35.09 -38.39
CA GLU A 170 37.45 33.71 -38.37
C GLU A 170 35.94 33.67 -38.10
N LEU A 171 35.41 34.64 -37.34
CA LEU A 171 33.97 34.80 -37.13
C LEU A 171 33.26 35.25 -38.42
N ALA A 172 33.86 36.18 -39.17
CA ALA A 172 33.33 36.64 -40.45
C ALA A 172 33.27 35.51 -41.49
N ALA A 173 34.25 34.61 -41.48
CA ALA A 173 34.28 33.46 -42.38
C ALA A 173 33.27 32.36 -42.01
N ASN A 174 32.92 32.23 -40.72
CA ASN A 174 32.00 31.21 -40.23
C ASN A 174 31.07 31.76 -39.12
N PRO A 175 30.00 32.48 -39.49
CA PRO A 175 29.17 33.22 -38.54
C PRO A 175 28.41 32.37 -37.53
N ASN A 176 28.24 31.06 -37.78
CA ASN A 176 27.53 30.12 -36.91
C ASN A 176 28.43 29.35 -35.92
N ARG A 177 29.70 29.75 -35.72
CA ARG A 177 30.62 29.09 -34.77
C ARG A 177 30.49 29.57 -33.33
N ARG A 178 29.43 30.31 -33.02
CA ARG A 178 28.98 30.66 -31.66
C ARG A 178 27.54 30.21 -31.45
#